data_AF-A0AA95EW87-F1
#
_entry.id   AF-A0AA95EW87-F1
#
_cell.length_a   1.000
_cell.length_b   1.000
_cell.length_c   1.000
_cell.angle_alpha   90.00
_cell.angle_beta   90.00
_cell.angle_gamma   90.00
#
_symmetry.space_group_name_H-M   'P 1'
#
loop_
_entity.id
_entity.type
_entity.pdbx_description
1 polymer ?
#
loop_
_entity_poly.entity_id
_entity_poly.type
_entity_poly.pdbx_seq_one_letter_code
_entity_poly.pdbx_strand_id
1 'polypeptide(L)'
;MDDRISVLERSLIGLTERVNILEARLSKPKSGGDYQTNTVSNYMIKIVYPGIFARVDKLNAGFPNNRKKVALQLTKGQFMFLYVTSPEKKIMGLARVASECKQIGGRWPYSVDLEWVIHPKPGISLTEAGLDIRPRVGDTLFSITDEKAHQIFAALNSQDDLDSNTLKYLFEKYKDFYKDNDTDI
;
A
#
# COMPACT_ATOMS: atom_id res chain seq x y z
N MET A 1 45.15 21.11 4.57
CA MET A 1 43.89 21.91 4.55
C MET A 1 42.80 21.16 3.81
N ASP A 2 43.14 20.43 2.75
CA ASP A 2 42.18 19.76 1.85
C ASP A 2 41.34 18.64 2.49
N ASP A 3 41.86 17.88 3.45
CA ASP A 3 41.09 16.83 4.12
C ASP A 3 39.89 17.37 4.89
N ARG A 4 40.05 18.53 5.55
CA ARG A 4 38.94 19.17 6.29
C ARG A 4 37.86 19.68 5.34
N ILE A 5 38.25 20.13 4.15
CA ILE A 5 37.32 20.61 3.12
C ILE A 5 36.50 19.42 2.59
N SER A 6 37.15 18.29 2.26
CA SER A 6 36.44 17.11 1.73
C SER A 6 35.44 16.49 2.72
N VAL A 7 35.77 16.51 4.03
CA VAL A 7 34.89 16.02 5.09
C VAL A 7 33.68 16.94 5.26
N LEU A 8 33.89 18.26 5.16
CA LEU A 8 32.82 19.24 5.20
C LEU A 8 31.89 19.12 3.99
N GLU A 9 32.42 18.90 2.79
CA GLU A 9 31.62 18.71 1.57
C GLU A 9 30.72 17.48 1.64
N ARG A 10 31.25 16.32 2.08
CA ARG A 10 30.43 15.11 2.27
C ARG A 10 29.36 15.31 3.33
N SER A 11 29.70 16.00 4.41
CA SER A 11 28.75 16.32 5.48
C SER A 11 27.66 17.26 4.98
N LEU A 12 28.00 18.26 4.16
CA LEU A 12 27.06 19.20 3.57
C LEU A 12 26.11 18.51 2.58
N ILE A 13 26.61 17.59 1.75
CA ILE A 13 25.79 16.77 0.86
C ILE A 13 24.81 15.91 1.66
N GLY A 14 25.28 15.18 2.67
CA GLY A 14 24.42 14.35 3.51
C GLY A 14 23.40 15.17 4.31
N LEU A 15 23.75 16.38 4.74
CA LEU A 15 22.82 17.29 5.41
C LEU A 15 21.77 17.82 4.43
N THR A 16 22.16 18.15 3.20
CA THR A 16 21.26 18.64 2.14
C THR A 16 20.26 17.56 1.74
N GLU A 17 20.69 16.31 1.60
CA GLU A 17 19.78 15.18 1.36
C GLU A 17 18.78 14.99 2.50
N ARG A 18 19.24 15.09 3.76
CA ARG A 18 18.35 14.98 4.93
C ARG A 18 17.37 16.14 5.01
N VAL A 19 17.80 17.36 4.71
CA VAL A 19 16.95 18.55 4.66
C VAL A 19 15.91 18.39 3.56
N ASN A 20 16.29 17.96 2.36
CA ASN A 20 15.35 17.72 1.26
C ASN A 20 14.31 16.63 1.60
N ILE A 21 14.72 15.56 2.28
CA ILE A 21 13.80 14.52 2.78
C ILE A 21 12.85 15.09 3.84
N LEU A 22 13.36 15.91 4.75
CA LEU A 22 12.56 16.55 5.80
C LEU A 22 11.62 17.60 5.22
N GLU A 23 12.05 18.41 4.26
CA GLU A 23 11.20 19.37 3.56
C GLU A 23 10.12 18.67 2.74
N ALA A 24 10.42 17.54 2.09
CA ALA A 24 9.41 16.70 1.46
C ALA A 24 8.39 16.17 2.49
N ARG A 25 8.84 15.81 3.69
CA ARG A 25 7.96 15.36 4.81
C ARG A 25 7.18 16.50 5.47
N LEU A 26 7.75 17.70 5.52
CA LEU A 26 7.20 18.89 6.19
C LEU A 26 6.40 19.79 5.25
N SER A 27 6.51 19.59 3.94
CA SER A 27 5.60 20.18 2.96
C SER A 27 4.19 19.68 3.27
N LYS A 28 3.50 20.44 4.13
CA LYS A 28 2.07 20.26 4.37
C LYS A 28 1.41 20.14 3.01
N PRO A 29 0.53 19.15 2.78
CA PRO A 29 -0.24 19.14 1.56
C PRO A 29 -0.94 20.49 1.45
N LYS A 30 -0.74 21.20 0.33
CA LYS A 30 -1.69 22.22 -0.14
C LYS A 30 -3.07 21.67 0.15
N SER A 31 -3.92 22.41 0.85
CA SER A 31 -5.29 22.08 1.26
C SER A 31 -6.07 21.32 0.17
N GLY A 32 -5.87 20.00 0.05
CA GLY A 32 -5.93 19.36 -1.26
C GLY A 32 -6.33 17.91 -1.13
N GLY A 33 -7.64 17.69 -1.25
CA GLY A 33 -8.27 16.38 -1.39
C GLY A 33 -8.14 15.46 -0.18
N ASP A 34 -9.14 14.61 0.01
CA ASP A 34 -9.08 13.54 1.02
C ASP A 34 -8.07 12.44 0.64
N TYR A 35 -7.53 12.47 -0.59
CA TYR A 35 -6.60 11.48 -1.12
C TYR A 35 -5.69 12.02 -2.23
N GLN A 36 -4.57 11.33 -2.48
CA GLN A 36 -3.74 11.52 -3.69
C GLN A 36 -3.33 10.19 -4.32
N THR A 37 -3.36 10.14 -5.65
CA THR A 37 -3.09 8.93 -6.44
C THR A 37 -1.61 8.63 -6.59
N ASN A 38 -1.22 7.36 -6.36
CA ASN A 38 0.14 6.82 -6.45
C ASN A 38 1.17 7.60 -5.61
N THR A 39 0.74 8.20 -4.51
CA THR A 39 1.58 8.90 -3.55
C THR A 39 1.74 8.05 -2.29
N VAL A 40 2.94 7.99 -1.74
CA VAL A 40 3.23 7.33 -0.47
C VAL A 40 2.96 8.28 0.70
N SER A 41 2.30 7.78 1.74
CA SER A 41 2.08 8.51 2.99
C SER A 41 2.00 7.53 4.17
N ASN A 42 1.66 8.00 5.38
CA ASN A 42 1.55 7.11 6.54
C ASN A 42 0.38 6.11 6.40
N TYR A 43 -0.76 6.57 5.89
CA TYR A 43 -1.93 5.75 5.61
C TYR A 43 -2.26 5.76 4.13
N MET A 44 -2.43 4.57 3.57
CA MET A 44 -2.68 4.42 2.14
C MET A 44 -3.75 3.37 1.89
N ILE A 45 -4.37 3.43 0.70
CA ILE A 45 -5.23 2.38 0.16
C ILE A 45 -4.47 1.72 -0.98
N LYS A 46 -4.08 0.46 -0.80
CA LYS A 46 -3.47 -0.38 -1.82
C LYS A 46 -4.56 -1.05 -2.64
N ILE A 47 -4.48 -0.90 -3.97
CA ILE A 47 -5.34 -1.65 -4.89
C ILE A 47 -4.77 -3.06 -5.04
N VAL A 48 -5.59 -4.07 -4.79
CA VAL A 48 -5.24 -5.49 -4.94
C VAL A 48 -6.28 -6.23 -5.78
N TYR A 49 -5.85 -7.31 -6.43
CA TYR A 49 -6.75 -8.22 -7.13
C TYR A 49 -7.33 -9.27 -6.17
N PRO A 50 -8.48 -9.89 -6.50
CA PRO A 50 -9.08 -10.93 -5.66
C PRO A 50 -8.16 -12.13 -5.36
N GLY A 51 -7.13 -12.36 -6.18
CA GLY A 51 -6.09 -13.36 -5.88
C GLY A 51 -5.36 -13.15 -4.55
N ILE A 52 -5.53 -12.00 -3.88
CA ILE A 52 -4.99 -11.74 -2.53
C ILE A 52 -5.46 -12.77 -1.49
N PHE A 53 -6.64 -13.38 -1.67
CA PHE A 53 -7.15 -14.40 -0.75
C PHE A 53 -6.35 -15.71 -0.78
N ALA A 54 -5.56 -15.95 -1.84
CA ALA A 54 -4.61 -17.07 -1.89
C ALA A 54 -3.36 -16.86 -1.04
N ARG A 55 -3.11 -15.60 -0.63
CA ARG A 55 -1.89 -15.19 0.08
C ARG A 55 -2.20 -14.57 1.44
N VAL A 56 -3.33 -14.96 2.06
CA VAL A 56 -3.73 -14.42 3.36
C VAL A 56 -2.64 -14.62 4.42
N ASP A 57 -1.96 -15.77 4.40
CA ASP A 57 -0.89 -16.07 5.38
C ASP A 57 0.48 -15.48 5.01
N LYS A 58 0.67 -15.08 3.75
CA LYS A 58 1.93 -14.53 3.22
C LYS A 58 1.64 -13.29 2.39
N LEU A 59 1.08 -12.29 3.07
CA LEU A 59 0.59 -11.09 2.43
C LEU A 59 1.75 -10.26 1.86
N ASN A 60 1.60 -9.84 0.60
CA ASN A 60 2.53 -8.92 -0.04
C ASN A 60 1.78 -7.91 -0.92
N ALA A 61 2.41 -6.76 -1.16
CA ALA A 61 1.93 -5.77 -2.10
C ALA A 61 2.91 -5.62 -3.26
N GLY A 62 2.51 -6.17 -4.41
CA GLY A 62 3.24 -6.02 -5.67
C GLY A 62 3.00 -4.68 -6.37
N PHE A 63 4.01 -4.20 -7.09
CA PHE A 63 4.00 -2.99 -7.89
C PHE A 63 4.62 -3.25 -9.27
N PRO A 64 4.03 -2.68 -10.33
CA PRO A 64 4.51 -2.84 -11.70
C PRO A 64 5.76 -2.00 -11.95
N ASN A 65 6.46 -2.26 -13.06
CA ASN A 65 7.70 -1.55 -13.42
C ASN A 65 7.55 -0.02 -13.45
N ASN A 66 6.45 0.50 -13.99
CA ASN A 66 6.16 1.93 -14.05
C ASN A 66 5.80 2.56 -12.68
N ARG A 67 5.77 1.77 -11.60
CA ARG A 67 5.56 2.22 -10.21
C ARG A 67 6.72 1.87 -9.29
N LYS A 68 7.90 1.53 -9.84
CA LYS A 68 9.15 1.35 -9.09
C LYS A 68 9.40 2.45 -8.05
N LYS A 69 9.28 3.73 -8.47
CA LYS A 69 9.55 4.88 -7.59
C LYS A 69 8.62 4.91 -6.38
N VAL A 70 7.35 4.55 -6.55
CA VAL A 70 6.37 4.47 -5.46
C VAL A 70 6.73 3.33 -4.51
N ALA A 71 7.04 2.15 -5.05
CA ALA A 71 7.41 0.99 -4.26
C ALA A 71 8.67 1.24 -3.40
N LEU A 72 9.69 1.88 -3.98
CA LEU A 72 10.95 2.21 -3.28
C LEU A 72 10.80 3.29 -2.21
N GLN A 73 9.74 4.10 -2.24
CA GLN A 73 9.46 5.10 -1.21
C GLN A 73 8.77 4.52 0.03
N LEU A 74 8.28 3.28 -0.06
CA LEU A 74 7.63 2.61 1.05
C LEU A 74 8.65 2.29 2.15
N THR A 75 8.24 2.53 3.39
CA THR A 75 9.04 2.30 4.57
C THR A 75 8.30 1.42 5.56
N LYS A 76 9.06 0.63 6.33
CA LYS A 76 8.50 -0.23 7.38
C LYS A 76 7.67 0.59 8.36
N GLY A 77 6.54 0.04 8.78
CA GLY A 77 5.63 0.68 9.73
C GLY A 77 4.51 1.50 9.10
N GLN A 78 4.58 1.83 7.80
CA GLN A 78 3.46 2.46 7.09
C GLN A 78 2.27 1.51 6.97
N PHE A 79 1.07 2.07 6.84
CA PHE A 79 -0.19 1.31 6.84
C PHE A 79 -0.86 1.33 5.46
N MET A 80 -1.38 0.17 5.06
CA MET A 80 -2.10 -0.04 3.81
C MET A 80 -3.44 -0.71 4.07
N PHE A 81 -4.52 0.03 3.83
CA PHE A 81 -5.84 -0.55 3.62
C PHE A 81 -5.85 -1.32 2.31
N LEU A 82 -6.35 -2.55 2.31
CA LEU A 82 -6.41 -3.36 1.10
C LEU A 82 -7.77 -3.22 0.43
N TYR A 83 -7.79 -2.51 -0.70
CA TYR A 83 -8.96 -2.40 -1.57
C TYR A 83 -8.92 -3.52 -2.61
N VAL A 84 -9.78 -4.52 -2.42
CA VAL A 84 -9.97 -5.63 -3.36
C VAL A 84 -10.82 -5.14 -4.52
N THR A 85 -10.29 -5.27 -5.73
CA THR A 85 -10.96 -4.88 -6.97
C THR A 85 -12.12 -5.83 -7.33
N SER A 86 -12.65 -5.70 -8.54
CA SER A 86 -13.81 -6.47 -9.01
C SER A 86 -13.62 -7.98 -8.79
N PRO A 87 -14.64 -8.70 -8.31
CA PRO A 87 -16.02 -8.24 -8.10
C PRO A 87 -16.30 -7.58 -6.73
N GLU A 88 -15.38 -7.66 -5.77
CA GLU A 88 -15.62 -7.20 -4.39
C GLU A 88 -15.77 -5.68 -4.30
N LYS A 89 -14.82 -4.92 -4.88
CA LYS A 89 -14.79 -3.45 -4.87
C LYS A 89 -14.91 -2.85 -3.46
N LYS A 90 -14.18 -3.44 -2.51
CA LYS A 90 -14.22 -3.07 -1.08
C LYS A 90 -12.84 -3.00 -0.47
N ILE A 91 -12.69 -2.10 0.50
CA ILE A 91 -11.63 -2.12 1.49
C ILE A 91 -11.97 -3.21 2.49
N MET A 92 -11.13 -4.23 2.58
CA MET A 92 -11.45 -5.44 3.36
C MET A 92 -10.48 -5.69 4.52
N GLY A 93 -9.46 -4.87 4.70
CA GLY A 93 -8.54 -5.06 5.83
C GLY A 93 -7.45 -4.01 5.85
N LEU A 94 -6.61 -4.10 6.87
CA LEU A 94 -5.49 -3.20 7.09
C LEU A 94 -4.23 -4.02 7.32
N ALA A 95 -3.17 -3.66 6.62
CA ALA A 95 -1.87 -4.26 6.79
C ALA A 95 -0.79 -3.20 7.07
N ARG A 96 0.30 -3.62 7.67
CA ARG A 96 1.49 -2.82 7.94
C ARG A 96 2.63 -3.30 7.03
N VAL A 97 3.39 -2.36 6.48
CA VAL A 97 4.61 -2.67 5.72
C VAL A 97 5.66 -3.27 6.66
N ALA A 98 6.04 -4.52 6.41
CA ALA A 98 6.95 -5.30 7.25
C ALA A 98 8.38 -5.36 6.70
N SER A 99 8.55 -5.19 5.38
CA SER A 99 9.85 -5.19 4.72
C SER A 99 10.14 -3.91 3.94
N GLU A 100 11.41 -3.69 3.62
CA GLU A 100 11.77 -2.79 2.52
C GLU A 100 11.35 -3.41 1.18
N CYS A 101 11.27 -2.58 0.13
CA CYS A 101 10.93 -3.03 -1.21
C CYS A 101 12.00 -3.98 -1.77
N LYS A 102 11.57 -5.14 -2.25
CA LYS A 102 12.40 -6.17 -2.89
C LYS A 102 12.06 -6.27 -4.37
N GLN A 103 13.04 -6.68 -5.18
CA GLN A 103 12.82 -7.04 -6.58
C GLN A 103 12.64 -8.56 -6.69
N ILE A 104 11.49 -9.02 -7.18
CA ILE A 104 11.10 -10.45 -7.14
C ILE A 104 10.81 -11.08 -8.51
N GLY A 105 10.94 -10.33 -9.61
CA GLY A 105 10.65 -10.82 -10.97
C GLY A 105 9.14 -10.88 -11.31
N GLY A 106 8.80 -11.37 -12.49
CA GLY A 106 7.41 -11.54 -12.95
C GLY A 106 6.65 -10.23 -13.24
N ARG A 107 5.31 -10.33 -13.29
CA ARG A 107 4.39 -9.23 -13.64
C ARG A 107 4.47 -8.03 -12.69
N TRP A 108 4.71 -8.28 -11.40
CA TRP A 108 4.80 -7.28 -10.34
C TRP A 108 6.19 -7.31 -9.71
N PRO A 109 7.22 -6.81 -10.41
CA PRO A 109 8.61 -7.07 -10.07
C PRO A 109 9.09 -6.38 -8.81
N TYR A 110 8.34 -5.43 -8.25
CA TYR A 110 8.66 -4.76 -6.99
C TYR A 110 7.63 -5.14 -5.94
N SER A 111 8.06 -5.61 -4.77
CA SER A 111 7.16 -6.09 -3.73
C SER A 111 7.62 -5.69 -2.32
N VAL A 112 6.66 -5.42 -1.45
CA VAL A 112 6.88 -5.31 0.00
C VAL A 112 6.10 -6.40 0.71
N ASP A 113 6.70 -6.98 1.74
CA ASP A 113 6.01 -7.91 2.64
C ASP A 113 5.11 -7.11 3.57
N LEU A 114 3.93 -7.66 3.86
CA LEU A 114 2.91 -7.04 4.69
C LEU A 114 2.54 -7.96 5.86
N GLU A 115 2.16 -7.33 6.96
CA GLU A 115 1.60 -8.00 8.14
C GLU A 115 0.19 -7.48 8.41
N TRP A 116 -0.76 -8.37 8.70
CA TRP A 116 -2.11 -7.96 9.06
C TRP A 116 -2.13 -7.18 10.36
N VAL A 117 -2.88 -6.08 10.36
CA VAL A 117 -3.25 -5.29 11.55
C VAL A 117 -4.73 -5.48 11.83
N ILE A 118 -5.56 -5.47 10.79
CA ILE A 118 -6.95 -5.91 10.82
C ILE A 118 -7.07 -7.03 9.79
N HIS A 119 -7.46 -8.23 10.25
CA HIS A 119 -7.71 -9.37 9.38
C HIS A 119 -8.83 -9.08 8.36
N PRO A 120 -8.92 -9.88 7.28
CA PRO A 120 -9.98 -9.68 6.28
C PRO A 120 -11.38 -9.61 6.91
N LYS A 121 -12.13 -8.57 6.53
CA LYS A 121 -13.51 -8.26 6.92
C LYS A 121 -14.43 -8.32 5.69
N PRO A 122 -15.77 -8.36 5.86
CA PRO A 122 -16.73 -8.14 4.76
C PRO A 122 -16.46 -6.86 3.96
N GLY A 123 -15.92 -5.84 4.63
CA GLY A 123 -15.36 -4.65 4.05
C GLY A 123 -16.36 -3.53 3.77
N ILE A 124 -15.83 -2.38 3.36
CA ILE A 124 -16.58 -1.17 2.99
C ILE A 124 -16.13 -0.67 1.62
N SER A 125 -17.04 -0.10 0.85
CA SER A 125 -16.74 0.58 -0.40
C SER A 125 -15.99 1.89 -0.18
N LEU A 126 -15.34 2.40 -1.23
CA LEU A 126 -14.69 3.73 -1.21
C LEU A 126 -15.72 4.83 -0.93
N THR A 127 -16.94 4.70 -1.45
CA THR A 127 -18.04 5.63 -1.21
C THR A 127 -18.53 5.62 0.23
N GLU A 128 -18.62 4.44 0.88
CA GLU A 128 -18.95 4.34 2.31
C GLU A 128 -17.84 4.93 3.20
N ALA A 129 -16.58 4.87 2.75
CA ALA A 129 -15.47 5.59 3.37
C ALA A 129 -15.47 7.10 3.11
N GLY A 130 -16.46 7.61 2.36
CA GLY A 130 -16.53 9.02 1.97
C GLY A 130 -15.35 9.45 1.09
N LEU A 131 -14.84 8.55 0.25
CA LEU A 131 -13.78 8.80 -0.71
C LEU A 131 -14.35 8.70 -2.13
N ASP A 132 -14.40 9.82 -2.85
CA ASP A 132 -14.77 9.84 -4.28
C ASP A 132 -13.60 9.40 -5.18
N ILE A 133 -13.10 8.19 -4.92
CA ILE A 133 -12.02 7.58 -5.69
C ILE A 133 -12.64 6.67 -6.76
N ARG A 134 -12.22 6.89 -8.01
CA ARG A 134 -12.53 5.99 -9.14
C ARG A 134 -11.24 5.39 -9.67
N PRO A 135 -10.83 4.18 -9.21
CA PRO A 135 -9.58 3.58 -9.62
C PRO A 135 -9.49 3.40 -11.14
N ARG A 136 -8.38 3.82 -11.73
CA ARG A 136 -8.11 3.71 -13.17
C ARG A 136 -6.99 2.70 -13.43
N VAL A 137 -6.87 2.28 -14.69
CA VAL A 137 -5.74 1.45 -15.13
C VAL A 137 -4.44 2.19 -14.84
N GLY A 138 -3.53 1.54 -14.11
CA GLY A 138 -2.24 2.09 -13.72
C GLY A 138 -2.22 2.77 -12.34
N ASP A 139 -3.37 2.89 -11.68
CA ASP A 139 -3.42 3.20 -10.25
C ASP A 139 -3.06 1.95 -9.46
N THR A 140 -2.23 2.13 -8.44
CA THR A 140 -1.79 1.02 -7.59
C THR A 140 -1.92 1.32 -6.10
N LEU A 141 -2.05 2.60 -5.75
CA LEU A 141 -2.01 3.09 -4.38
C LEU A 141 -2.71 4.46 -4.33
N PHE A 142 -3.39 4.77 -3.23
CA PHE A 142 -3.84 6.13 -2.90
C PHE A 142 -3.34 6.48 -1.50
N SER A 143 -2.70 7.63 -1.33
CA SER A 143 -2.54 8.22 0.01
C SER A 143 -3.88 8.77 0.48
N ILE A 144 -4.14 8.73 1.78
CA ILE A 144 -5.33 9.31 2.41
C ILE A 144 -4.94 10.11 3.64
N THR A 145 -5.81 11.02 4.07
CA THR A 145 -5.61 11.76 5.32
C THR A 145 -5.75 10.84 6.54
N ASP A 146 -5.13 11.23 7.64
CA ASP A 146 -5.27 10.51 8.92
C ASP A 146 -6.75 10.44 9.34
N GLU A 147 -7.52 11.51 9.14
CA GLU A 147 -8.95 11.51 9.45
C GLU A 147 -9.71 10.39 8.72
N LYS A 148 -9.49 10.26 7.40
CA LYS A 148 -10.10 9.18 6.60
C LYS A 148 -9.61 7.81 7.02
N ALA A 149 -8.33 7.68 7.35
CA ALA A 149 -7.78 6.43 7.86
C ALA A 149 -8.49 5.98 9.15
N HIS A 150 -8.72 6.89 10.10
CA HIS A 150 -9.43 6.59 11.34
C HIS A 150 -10.89 6.21 11.08
N GLN A 151 -11.57 6.88 10.15
CA GLN A 151 -12.95 6.54 9.75
C GLN A 151 -13.03 5.11 9.18
N ILE A 152 -12.14 4.76 8.24
CA ILE A 152 -12.08 3.41 7.66
C ILE A 152 -11.73 2.38 8.73
N PHE A 153 -10.76 2.67 9.59
CA PHE A 153 -10.36 1.79 10.69
C PHE A 153 -11.52 1.48 11.64
N ALA A 154 -12.27 2.51 12.06
CA ALA A 154 -13.44 2.35 12.91
C ALA A 154 -14.54 1.52 12.24
N ALA A 155 -14.82 1.80 10.96
CA ALA A 155 -15.81 1.07 10.19
C ALA A 155 -15.43 -0.42 10.03
N LEU A 156 -14.17 -0.75 9.77
CA LEU A 156 -13.71 -2.14 9.67
C LEU A 156 -13.77 -2.88 11.02
N ASN A 157 -13.42 -2.22 12.13
CA ASN A 157 -13.47 -2.85 13.45
C ASN A 157 -14.90 -3.07 13.98
N SER A 158 -15.89 -2.38 13.41
CA SER A 158 -17.31 -2.65 13.72
C SER A 158 -17.85 -3.94 13.08
N GLN A 159 -17.07 -4.58 12.21
CA GLN A 159 -17.43 -5.80 11.51
C GLN A 159 -16.68 -7.00 12.09
N ASP A 160 -17.30 -8.18 12.05
CA ASP A 160 -16.62 -9.42 12.39
C ASP A 160 -15.57 -9.80 11.33
N ASP A 161 -14.53 -10.52 11.77
CA ASP A 161 -13.57 -11.12 10.84
C ASP A 161 -14.27 -12.12 9.92
N LEU A 162 -13.80 -12.22 8.67
CA LEU A 162 -14.20 -13.30 7.79
C LEU A 162 -13.74 -14.63 8.38
N ASP A 163 -14.67 -15.55 8.56
CA ASP A 163 -14.37 -16.89 9.04
C ASP A 163 -13.55 -17.68 8.00
N SER A 164 -12.92 -18.76 8.47
CA SER A 164 -12.05 -19.59 7.65
C SER A 164 -12.78 -20.26 6.46
N ASN A 165 -14.07 -20.58 6.59
CA ASN A 165 -14.85 -21.16 5.49
C ASN A 165 -15.10 -20.12 4.41
N THR A 166 -15.41 -18.89 4.79
CA THR A 166 -15.60 -17.76 3.88
C THR A 166 -14.30 -17.42 3.16
N LEU A 167 -13.17 -17.38 3.87
CA LEU A 167 -11.85 -17.18 3.26
C LEU A 167 -11.49 -18.30 2.28
N LYS A 168 -11.75 -19.56 2.65
CA LYS A 168 -11.54 -20.72 1.77
C LYS A 168 -12.42 -20.66 0.53
N TYR A 169 -13.68 -20.23 0.68
CA TYR A 169 -14.58 -20.03 -0.45
C TYR A 169 -14.06 -18.94 -1.39
N LEU A 170 -13.63 -17.79 -0.86
CA LEU A 170 -13.07 -16.69 -1.67
C LEU A 170 -11.78 -17.12 -2.39
N PHE A 171 -10.93 -17.89 -1.71
CA PHE A 171 -9.75 -18.50 -2.32
C PHE A 171 -10.14 -19.38 -3.52
N GLU A 172 -11.03 -20.35 -3.33
CA GLU A 172 -11.46 -21.26 -4.40
C GLU A 172 -12.15 -20.53 -5.56
N LYS A 173 -12.95 -19.51 -5.24
CA LYS A 173 -13.66 -18.67 -6.22
C LYS A 173 -12.69 -17.88 -7.10
N TYR A 174 -11.55 -17.45 -6.56
CA TYR A 174 -10.61 -16.57 -7.26
C TYR A 174 -9.26 -17.23 -7.58
N LYS A 175 -9.13 -18.55 -7.42
CA LYS A 175 -7.88 -19.27 -7.68
C LYS A 175 -7.37 -19.15 -9.12
N ASP A 176 -8.24 -18.90 -10.10
CA ASP A 176 -7.79 -18.73 -11.48
C ASP A 176 -7.17 -17.34 -11.71
N PHE A 177 -7.60 -16.32 -10.95
CA PHE A 177 -6.87 -15.03 -10.88
C PHE A 177 -5.47 -15.19 -10.30
N TYR A 178 -5.22 -16.27 -9.56
CA TYR A 178 -3.90 -16.57 -9.04
C TYR A 178 -2.98 -17.16 -10.12
N LYS A 179 -3.48 -18.12 -10.91
CA LYS A 179 -2.70 -18.82 -11.94
C LYS A 179 -2.14 -17.87 -12.99
N ASP A 180 -2.94 -16.91 -13.46
CA ASP A 180 -2.52 -15.92 -14.47
C ASP A 180 -1.48 -14.90 -13.95
N ASN A 181 -1.21 -14.87 -12.64
CA ASN A 181 -0.27 -13.91 -12.04
C ASN A 181 1.08 -14.52 -11.61
N ASP A 182 1.21 -15.86 -11.60
CA ASP A 182 2.45 -16.59 -11.25
C ASP A 182 3.06 -17.35 -12.45
N THR A 183 2.42 -17.40 -13.63
CA THR A 183 2.90 -18.22 -14.77
C THR A 183 3.99 -17.61 -15.66
N ASP A 184 4.57 -16.46 -15.29
CA ASP A 184 5.75 -15.90 -15.99
C ASP A 184 6.97 -15.86 -15.04
N ILE A 185 7.38 -17.04 -14.54
CA ILE A 185 8.69 -17.27 -13.90
C ILE A 185 9.71 -17.62 -14.99
#